data_AF-A0A6S6SCZ3-F1
#
_entry.id   AF-A0A6S6SCZ3-F1
#
_cell.length_a   1.000
_cell.length_b   1.000
_cell.length_c   1.000
_cell.angle_alpha   90.00
_cell.angle_beta   90.00
_cell.angle_gamma   90.00
#
_symmetry.space_group_name_H-M   'P 1'
#
loop_
_entity.id
_entity.type
_entity.pdbx_description
1 polymer ?
#
loop_
_entity_poly.entity_id
_entity_poly.type
_entity_poly.pdbx_seq_one_letter_code
_entity_poly.pdbx_strand_id
1 'polypeptide(L)'
;MINFFSNFFKKQATLKTNLTITSSNGFHLRPIAKFVNEVKKFETSVSIEAKGQTLIATQVPNLLALSLEKDESFTLICSGKEAEETSLHLSSFFRDLMNNDKTENTITERIEHYEAKSIQGQTVGKGIALASLALLN
;
A
#
# COMPACT_ATOMS: atom_id res chain seq x y z
N MET A 1 15.54 31.33 37.42
CA MET A 1 16.04 29.95 37.55
C MET A 1 15.19 29.09 36.63
N ILE A 2 15.81 28.45 35.64
CA ILE A 2 15.15 27.89 34.44
C ILE A 2 14.50 26.53 34.80
N ASN A 3 13.19 26.53 35.01
CA ASN A 3 12.39 25.30 35.19
C ASN A 3 11.99 24.68 33.84
N PHE A 4 12.97 24.36 32.98
CA PHE A 4 12.71 23.88 31.61
C PHE A 4 12.86 22.36 31.42
N PHE A 5 13.47 21.63 32.37
CA PHE A 5 13.88 20.24 32.15
C PHE A 5 13.00 19.17 32.81
N SER A 6 11.98 19.54 33.60
CA SER A 6 11.19 18.55 34.34
C SER A 6 10.17 17.77 33.49
N ASN A 7 9.76 18.31 32.34
CA ASN A 7 8.84 17.63 31.41
C ASN A 7 9.55 16.72 30.39
N PHE A 8 10.89 16.73 30.34
CA PHE A 8 11.66 15.99 29.32
C PHE A 8 11.94 14.52 29.70
N PHE A 9 11.63 14.11 30.94
CA PHE A 9 11.91 12.77 31.45
C PHE A 9 10.65 11.93 31.74
N LYS A 10 9.47 12.34 31.26
CA LYS A 10 8.32 11.43 31.25
C LYS A 10 8.62 10.30 30.26
N LYS A 11 8.75 9.07 30.78
CA LYS A 11 8.80 7.83 29.98
C LYS A 11 7.66 7.88 28.96
N GLN A 12 8.00 8.10 27.70
CA GLN A 12 7.01 8.24 26.63
C GLN A 12 6.27 6.91 26.50
N ALA A 13 4.94 6.97 26.39
CA ALA A 13 4.13 5.77 26.26
C ALA A 13 4.42 5.12 24.90
N THR A 14 4.75 3.84 24.92
CA THR A 14 4.87 3.01 23.72
C THR A 14 3.75 1.99 23.74
N LEU A 15 2.91 2.00 22.71
CA LEU A 15 1.78 1.09 22.55
C LEU A 15 2.05 0.17 21.36
N LYS A 16 1.79 -1.12 21.54
CA LYS A 16 1.89 -2.15 20.50
C LYS A 16 0.50 -2.72 20.22
N THR A 17 0.08 -2.65 18.96
CA THR A 17 -1.24 -3.13 18.51
C THR A 17 -1.05 -4.09 17.35
N ASN A 18 -1.56 -5.31 17.48
CA ASN A 18 -1.49 -6.31 16.41
C ASN A 18 -2.64 -6.07 15.39
N LEU A 19 -2.31 -6.02 14.11
CA LEU A 19 -3.24 -5.83 13.00
C LEU A 19 -3.06 -6.94 11.96
N THR A 20 -4.18 -7.49 11.50
CA THR A 20 -4.24 -8.59 10.53
C THR A 20 -4.65 -8.07 9.16
N ILE A 21 -3.97 -8.52 8.11
CA ILE A 21 -4.29 -8.18 6.73
C ILE A 21 -5.52 -8.95 6.29
N THR A 22 -6.65 -8.28 6.06
CA THR A 22 -7.89 -8.94 5.60
C THR A 22 -8.16 -8.77 4.10
N SER A 23 -7.46 -7.84 3.44
CA SER A 23 -7.53 -7.71 1.98
C SER A 23 -6.94 -8.96 1.30
N SER A 24 -7.64 -9.44 0.26
CA SER A 24 -7.15 -10.50 -0.62
C SER A 24 -5.92 -10.12 -1.44
N ASN A 25 -5.67 -8.83 -1.65
CA ASN A 25 -4.50 -8.34 -2.38
C ASN A 25 -3.29 -8.11 -1.47
N GLY A 26 -3.38 -8.50 -0.20
CA GLY A 26 -2.35 -8.20 0.80
C GLY A 26 -2.21 -6.70 1.10
N PHE A 27 -1.17 -6.34 1.85
CA PHE A 27 -0.85 -4.95 2.15
C PHE A 27 0.05 -4.35 1.06
N HIS A 28 -0.52 -4.14 -0.12
CA HIS A 28 0.20 -3.64 -1.30
C HIS A 28 0.27 -2.11 -1.38
N LEU A 29 0.77 -1.58 -2.49
CA LEU A 29 1.08 -0.16 -2.68
C LEU A 29 -0.08 0.80 -2.38
N ARG A 30 -1.31 0.48 -2.80
CA ARG A 30 -2.47 1.37 -2.64
C ARG A 30 -2.83 1.61 -1.17
N PRO A 31 -3.11 0.59 -0.34
CA PRO A 31 -3.35 0.81 1.08
C PRO A 31 -2.10 1.34 1.81
N ILE A 32 -0.87 0.91 1.45
CA ILE A 32 0.36 1.45 2.05
C ILE A 32 0.47 2.96 1.84
N ALA A 33 0.29 3.46 0.61
CA ALA A 33 0.44 4.88 0.29
C ALA A 33 -0.55 5.74 1.09
N LYS A 34 -1.80 5.27 1.22
CA LYS A 34 -2.82 5.95 2.04
C LYS A 34 -2.46 5.91 3.51
N PHE A 35 -2.06 4.75 4.03
CA PHE A 35 -1.66 4.59 5.42
C PHE A 35 -0.48 5.48 5.80
N VAL A 36 0.57 5.51 4.98
CA VAL A 36 1.75 6.38 5.17
C VAL A 36 1.37 7.85 5.18
N ASN A 37 0.48 8.29 4.30
CA ASN A 37 0.00 9.67 4.28
C ASN A 37 -0.79 10.02 5.53
N GLU A 38 -1.53 9.06 6.09
CA GLU A 38 -2.24 9.24 7.36
C GLU A 38 -1.27 9.33 8.54
N VAL A 39 -0.25 8.44 8.59
CA VAL A 39 0.79 8.45 9.62
C VAL A 39 1.50 9.80 9.70
N LYS A 40 1.79 10.44 8.57
CA LYS A 40 2.47 11.75 8.50
C LYS A 40 1.71 12.91 9.15
N LYS A 41 0.44 12.72 9.53
CA LYS A 41 -0.36 13.74 10.22
C LYS A 41 -0.08 13.80 11.73
N PHE A 42 0.66 12.83 12.27
CA PHE A 42 0.95 12.69 13.69
C PHE A 42 2.42 12.98 13.98
N GLU A 43 2.69 13.63 15.12
CA GLU A 43 4.05 13.80 15.66
C GLU A 43 4.55 12.53 16.39
N THR A 44 3.65 11.56 16.60
CA THR A 44 3.95 10.25 17.20
C THR A 44 4.90 9.45 16.31
N SER A 45 5.94 8.85 16.90
CA SER A 45 6.79 7.90 16.18
C SER A 45 6.02 6.61 15.90
N VAL A 46 5.87 6.26 14.63
CA VAL A 46 5.12 5.06 14.19
C VAL A 46 6.06 4.10 13.47
N SER A 47 6.11 2.85 13.95
CA SER A 47 6.84 1.75 13.34
C SER A 47 5.95 0.54 13.13
N ILE A 48 6.33 -0.32 12.19
CA ILE A 48 5.69 -1.60 11.89
C ILE A 48 6.71 -2.71 12.14
N GLU A 49 6.34 -3.69 12.96
CA GLU A 49 7.13 -4.89 13.24
C GLU A 49 6.45 -6.10 12.60
N ALA A 50 7.13 -6.74 11.64
CA ALA A 50 6.68 -7.95 10.95
C ALA A 50 7.87 -8.75 10.41
N LYS A 51 7.73 -10.07 10.30
CA LYS A 51 8.77 -10.96 9.74
C LYS A 51 10.16 -10.73 10.34
N GLY A 52 10.22 -10.47 11.66
CA GLY A 52 11.46 -10.22 12.41
C GLY A 52 12.13 -8.86 12.14
N GLN A 53 11.46 -7.96 11.41
CA GLN A 53 11.96 -6.63 11.07
C GLN A 53 11.08 -5.54 11.68
N THR A 54 11.70 -4.46 12.15
CA THR A 54 11.01 -3.25 12.60
C THR A 54 11.36 -2.10 11.67
N LEU A 55 10.35 -1.53 11.02
CA LEU A 55 10.51 -0.51 9.98
C LEU A 55 9.72 0.74 10.34
N ILE A 56 10.23 1.92 9.96
CA ILE A 56 9.50 3.17 10.14
C ILE A 56 8.30 3.17 9.18
N ALA A 57 7.11 3.44 9.70
CA ALA A 57 5.86 3.30 8.94
C ALA A 57 5.74 4.28 7.76
N THR A 58 6.60 5.30 7.67
CA THR A 58 6.63 6.25 6.56
C THR A 58 7.47 5.78 5.37
N GLN A 59 8.23 4.69 5.50
CA GLN A 59 9.12 4.16 4.48
C GLN A 59 8.38 3.18 3.56
N VAL A 60 7.64 3.72 2.57
CA VAL A 60 6.86 2.94 1.60
C VAL A 60 7.64 1.76 0.97
N PRO A 61 8.89 1.92 0.48
CA PRO A 61 9.62 0.80 -0.12
C PRO A 61 9.88 -0.35 0.85
N ASN A 62 10.16 -0.04 2.11
CA ASN A 62 10.46 -1.05 3.12
C ASN A 62 9.18 -1.80 3.53
N LEU A 63 8.05 -1.11 3.62
CA LEU A 63 6.76 -1.75 3.87
C LEU A 63 6.35 -2.68 2.72
N LEU A 64 6.57 -2.27 1.47
CA LEU A 64 6.34 -3.13 0.30
C LEU A 64 7.23 -4.38 0.34
N ALA A 65 8.49 -4.24 0.75
CA ALA A 65 9.43 -5.35 0.84
C ALA A 65 9.05 -6.40 1.88
N LEU A 66 8.19 -6.07 2.87
CA LEU A 66 7.64 -7.06 3.79
C LEU A 66 6.69 -8.06 3.09
N SER A 67 6.12 -7.68 1.95
CA SER A 67 5.20 -8.50 1.15
C SER A 67 4.16 -9.22 2.02
N LEU A 68 3.42 -8.44 2.83
CA LEU A 68 2.42 -9.00 3.76
C LEU A 68 1.17 -9.43 3.00
N GLU A 69 0.88 -10.71 3.06
CA GLU A 69 -0.26 -11.35 2.40
C GLU A 69 -1.49 -11.39 3.30
N LYS A 70 -2.63 -11.80 2.73
CA LYS A 70 -3.87 -12.00 3.49
C LYS A 70 -3.63 -12.97 4.66
N ASP A 71 -4.28 -12.70 5.78
CA ASP A 71 -4.21 -13.47 7.03
C ASP A 71 -2.86 -13.38 7.76
N GLU A 72 -1.82 -12.79 7.15
CA GLU A 72 -0.63 -12.37 7.88
C GLU A 72 -0.95 -11.18 8.81
N SER A 73 -0.09 -10.95 9.79
CA SER A 73 -0.24 -9.87 10.76
C SER A 73 1.06 -9.10 10.97
N PHE A 74 0.92 -7.86 11.38
CA PHE A 74 2.04 -7.01 11.82
C PHE A 74 1.70 -6.32 13.14
N THR A 75 2.73 -5.89 13.86
CA THR A 75 2.56 -5.09 15.07
C THR A 75 2.79 -3.62 14.73
N LEU A 76 1.74 -2.80 14.90
CA LEU A 76 1.83 -1.36 14.88
C LEU A 76 2.40 -0.87 16.21
N ILE A 77 3.50 -0.13 16.16
CA ILE A 77 4.19 0.41 17.33
C ILE A 77 4.07 1.93 17.28
N CYS A 78 3.36 2.52 18.23
CA CYS A 78 3.23 3.97 18.38
C CYS A 78 3.95 4.41 19.65
N SER A 79 4.86 5.39 19.54
CA SER A 79 5.61 5.91 20.68
C SER A 79 5.58 7.44 20.69
N GLY A 80 5.14 8.02 21.81
CA GLY A 80 5.00 9.46 21.95
C GLY A 80 3.95 9.85 22.97
N LYS A 81 3.69 11.16 23.07
CA LYS A 81 2.67 11.72 23.98
C LYS A 81 1.24 11.31 23.59
N GLU A 82 0.99 11.14 22.30
CA GLU A 82 -0.33 10.82 21.72
C GLU A 82 -0.37 9.40 21.16
N ALA A 83 0.48 8.50 21.68
CA ALA A 83 0.63 7.14 21.18
C ALA A 83 -0.67 6.33 21.19
N GLU A 84 -1.49 6.50 22.22
CA GLU A 84 -2.77 5.80 22.37
C GLU A 84 -3.79 6.25 21.30
N GLU A 85 -4.02 7.55 21.20
CA GLU A 85 -4.91 8.15 20.20
C GLU A 85 -4.45 7.82 18.77
N THR A 86 -3.15 7.96 18.51
CA THR A 86 -2.55 7.63 17.21
C THR A 86 -2.76 6.15 16.87
N SER A 87 -2.51 5.24 17.82
CA SER A 87 -2.67 3.80 17.58
C SER A 87 -4.13 3.44 17.31
N LEU A 88 -5.08 4.01 18.06
CA LEU A 88 -6.51 3.78 17.88
C LEU A 88 -6.97 4.26 16.49
N HIS A 89 -6.62 5.50 16.13
CA HIS A 89 -6.96 6.09 14.84
C HIS A 89 -6.38 5.29 13.67
N LEU A 90 -5.08 5.03 13.70
CA LEU A 90 -4.40 4.29 12.63
C LEU A 90 -4.90 2.84 12.52
N SER A 91 -5.27 2.20 13.63
CA SER A 91 -5.87 0.87 13.61
C SER A 91 -7.25 0.87 12.95
N SER A 92 -8.07 1.87 13.24
CA SER A 92 -9.38 2.05 12.57
C SER A 92 -9.18 2.30 11.08
N PHE A 93 -8.34 3.27 10.74
CA PHE A 93 -8.06 3.63 9.35
C PHE A 93 -7.49 2.47 8.55
N PHE A 94 -6.59 1.68 9.14
CA PHE A 94 -6.07 0.47 8.51
C PHE A 94 -7.18 -0.54 8.20
N ARG A 95 -8.11 -0.80 9.13
CA ARG A 95 -9.23 -1.72 8.90
C ARG A 95 -10.14 -1.22 7.76
N ASP A 96 -10.37 0.09 7.70
CA ASP A 96 -11.12 0.69 6.60
C ASP A 96 -10.39 0.51 5.26
N LEU A 97 -9.07 0.68 5.22
CA LEU A 97 -8.28 0.41 4.03
C LEU A 97 -8.39 -1.04 3.58
N MET A 98 -8.35 -2.00 4.51
CA MET A 98 -8.50 -3.42 4.16
C MET A 98 -9.89 -3.74 3.61
N ASN A 99 -10.95 -3.21 4.22
CA ASN A 99 -12.34 -3.45 3.78
C ASN A 99 -12.66 -2.81 2.42
N ASN A 100 -12.04 -1.67 2.12
CA ASN A 100 -12.29 -0.93 0.87
C ASN A 100 -11.37 -1.38 -0.28
N ASP A 101 -10.46 -2.31 -0.03
CA ASP A 101 -9.54 -2.82 -1.02
C ASP A 101 -10.20 -3.94 -1.85
N LYS A 102 -11.16 -3.56 -2.70
CA LYS A 102 -11.88 -4.49 -3.56
C LYS A 102 -10.96 -5.10 -4.61
N THR A 103 -11.13 -6.40 -4.88
CA THR A 103 -10.64 -7.04 -6.10
C THR A 103 -11.33 -6.41 -7.29
N GLU A 104 -10.58 -5.94 -8.28
CA GLU A 104 -11.19 -5.66 -9.57
C GLU A 104 -11.79 -6.98 -10.07
N ASN A 105 -13.08 -6.95 -10.42
CA ASN A 105 -13.73 -8.09 -11.05
C ASN A 105 -12.88 -8.48 -12.25
N THR A 106 -12.48 -9.75 -12.32
CA THR A 106 -11.75 -10.33 -13.45
C THR A 106 -12.31 -9.75 -14.73
N ILE A 107 -11.51 -8.96 -15.45
CA ILE A 107 -11.84 -8.51 -16.79
C ILE A 107 -12.11 -9.79 -17.56
N THR A 108 -13.39 -10.08 -17.84
CA THR A 108 -13.71 -11.14 -18.79
C THR A 108 -13.09 -10.67 -20.08
N GLU A 109 -12.06 -11.34 -20.58
CA GLU A 109 -11.50 -11.05 -21.90
C GLU A 109 -12.65 -11.05 -22.90
N ARG A 110 -13.09 -9.86 -23.29
CA ARG A 110 -14.03 -9.70 -24.39
C ARG A 110 -13.17 -9.66 -25.64
N ILE A 111 -13.11 -10.79 -26.34
CA ILE A 111 -12.64 -10.81 -27.72
C ILE A 111 -13.70 -10.05 -28.52
N GLU A 112 -13.45 -8.76 -28.79
CA GLU A 112 -14.28 -7.99 -29.70
C GLU A 112 -13.68 -8.13 -31.11
N HIS A 113 -14.42 -8.78 -32.00
CA HIS A 113 -14.08 -8.83 -33.42
C HIS A 113 -14.39 -7.46 -34.04
N TYR A 114 -13.35 -6.67 -34.30
CA TYR A 114 -13.47 -5.44 -35.06
C TYR A 114 -12.93 -5.66 -36.48
N GLU A 115 -13.75 -5.35 -37.47
CA GLU A 115 -13.33 -5.29 -38.87
C GLU A 115 -13.07 -3.83 -39.22
N ALA A 116 -11.82 -3.48 -39.50
CA ALA A 116 -11.43 -2.15 -39.95
C ALA A 116 -11.11 -2.18 -41.45
N LYS A 117 -11.55 -1.15 -42.18
CA LYS A 117 -11.19 -0.98 -43.58
C LYS A 117 -9.67 -0.82 -43.69
N SER A 118 -9.02 -1.70 -44.45
CA SER A 118 -7.57 -1.63 -44.68
C SER A 118 -7.20 -0.29 -45.32
N ILE A 119 -6.20 0.41 -44.76
CA ILE A 119 -5.62 1.60 -45.38
C ILE A 119 -4.32 1.23 -46.09
N GLN A 120 -4.12 1.77 -47.29
CA GLN A 120 -2.87 1.58 -48.04
C GLN A 120 -1.91 2.73 -47.72
N GLY A 121 -0.77 2.40 -47.10
CA GLY A 121 0.30 3.35 -46.84
C GLY A 121 1.40 3.27 -47.90
N GLN A 122 2.02 4.41 -48.22
CA GLN A 122 3.28 4.43 -48.99
C GLN A 122 4.46 4.33 -48.02
N THR A 123 5.42 3.45 -48.31
CA THR A 123 6.66 3.36 -47.54
C THR A 123 7.75 4.24 -48.18
N VAL A 124 8.49 4.98 -47.36
CA VAL A 124 9.67 5.76 -47.80
C VAL A 124 10.97 4.95 -47.76
N GLY A 125 10.91 3.67 -47.35
CA GLY A 125 12.06 2.76 -47.27
C GLY A 125 11.71 1.30 -47.62
N LYS A 126 12.72 0.49 -47.92
CA LYS A 126 12.56 -0.96 -48.20
C LYS A 126 12.58 -1.75 -46.88
N GLY A 127 11.54 -2.54 -46.64
CA GLY A 127 11.42 -3.42 -45.47
C GLY A 127 10.35 -4.50 -45.66
N ILE A 128 10.31 -5.46 -44.75
CA ILE A 128 9.29 -6.53 -44.73
C ILE A 128 8.31 -6.23 -43.61
N ALA A 129 7.03 -6.13 -43.94
CA ALA A 129 5.96 -6.07 -42.95
C ALA A 129 5.40 -7.49 -42.76
N LEU A 130 5.45 -8.01 -41.53
CA LEU A 130 4.80 -9.25 -41.14
C LEU A 130 3.59 -8.89 -40.27
N ALA A 131 2.40 -9.28 -40.70
CA ALA A 131 1.18 -9.15 -39.91
C ALA A 131 0.57 -10.55 -39.73
N SER A 132 0.16 -10.86 -38.51
CA SER A 132 -0.52 -12.11 -38.19
C SER A 132 -1.95 -12.04 -38.73
N LEU A 133 -2.30 -12.94 -39.65
CA LEU A 133 -3.67 -13.07 -40.12
C LEU A 133 -4.46 -13.87 -39.06
N ALA A 134 -5.33 -13.19 -38.32
CA ALA A 134 -6.30 -13.88 -37.48
C ALA A 134 -7.36 -14.49 -38.40
N LEU A 135 -7.27 -15.81 -38.63
CA LEU A 135 -8.32 -16.56 -39.31
C LEU A 135 -9.48 -16.74 -38.32
N LEU A 136 -10.63 -16.16 -38.66
CA LEU A 136 -11.89 -16.40 -37.96
C LEU A 136 -12.42 -17.76 -38.44
N ASN A 137 -12.55 -18.72 -37.52
CA ASN A 137 -13.27 -19.98 -37.76
C ASN A 137 -14.77 -19.80 -37.55
#